data_AF-A0A1F8NZ35-F1
#
_entry.id   AF-A0A1F8NZ35-F1
#
_cell.length_a   1.000
_cell.length_b   1.000
_cell.length_c   1.000
_cell.angle_alpha   90.00
_cell.angle_beta   90.00
_cell.angle_gamma   90.00
#
_symmetry.space_group_name_H-M   'P 1'
#
loop_
_entity.id
_entity.type
_entity.pdbx_description
1 polymer ?
#
loop_
_entity_poly.entity_id
_entity_poly.type
_entity_poly.pdbx_seq_one_letter_code
_entity_poly.pdbx_strand_id
1 'polypeptide(L)'
;MFTGGGLMQAPFELPERLSRREFLKASAAGLLALGVPVRWAGRRLTLDENQLGRVAEATADVFSQPSFSSDRRRTFWRDEILQLEGAVVGDVLPEHNRVWYEVAGHGYIHSSIIQPVRDEPNLPAARLPALGELMEVTVPLVEVYWHPRHDAEKVYRFYYETTHWIDGVSRDSQRHVWYRIYDDKWDLRYYARAEAFRPVPVSELTPISPDVPGEDKLIEVDLGHCWINCFEGDRMVFTSRISPGELLPTGQSLTPQGEFVTFRKRGSRHMAVGNLASGYDLPGVPWVAYITREGVSFHGTYWHNDFGTPRSHGCINMTPTAAKWLYRWTLPVVPSSEQEVWVDYGTQVRIRAS
;
A
#
# COMPACT_ATOMS: atom_id res chain seq x y z
N MET A 1 76.30 17.23 -3.54
CA MET A 1 75.86 17.93 -2.32
C MET A 1 74.43 17.46 -2.06
N PHE A 2 74.26 16.57 -1.08
CA PHE A 2 73.05 16.16 -0.34
C PHE A 2 71.78 15.75 -1.14
N THR A 3 71.51 14.44 -1.32
CA THR A 3 70.63 13.54 -0.50
C THR A 3 69.15 13.97 -0.54
N GLY A 4 68.17 13.18 -0.96
CA GLY A 4 67.90 11.77 -0.69
C GLY A 4 66.61 11.67 0.15
N GLY A 5 65.69 10.75 -0.17
CA GLY A 5 64.62 10.35 0.76
C GLY A 5 63.23 10.21 0.14
N GLY A 6 62.88 9.00 -0.28
CA GLY A 6 61.50 8.60 -0.57
C GLY A 6 60.65 8.57 0.69
N LEU A 7 59.39 8.97 0.58
CA LEU A 7 58.37 8.73 1.60
C LEU A 7 57.77 7.34 1.38
N MET A 8 58.40 6.34 2.02
CA MET A 8 57.73 5.10 2.35
C MET A 8 56.62 5.41 3.37
N GLN A 9 55.38 5.04 3.04
CA GLN A 9 54.31 4.91 4.03
C GLN A 9 54.72 3.83 5.02
N ALA A 10 54.79 4.19 6.31
CA ALA A 10 55.03 3.24 7.39
C ALA A 10 53.87 2.22 7.43
N PRO A 11 54.15 0.91 7.61
CA PRO A 11 53.11 -0.06 7.88
C PRO A 11 52.51 0.21 9.27
N PHE A 12 51.20 0.09 9.36
CA PHE A 12 50.48 0.07 10.63
C PHE A 12 50.94 -1.16 11.43
N GLU A 13 51.80 -0.95 12.42
CA GLU A 13 52.19 -1.98 13.39
C GLU A 13 51.06 -2.17 14.41
N LEU A 14 50.49 -3.37 14.47
CA LEU A 14 49.61 -3.79 15.56
C LEU A 14 50.45 -4.02 16.82
N PRO A 15 50.05 -3.52 18.01
CA PRO A 15 50.85 -3.68 19.22
C PRO A 15 51.01 -5.16 19.60
N GLU A 16 52.26 -5.60 19.71
CA GLU A 16 52.63 -6.92 20.23
C GLU A 16 52.26 -7.04 21.71
N ARG A 17 51.11 -7.67 21.97
CA ARG A 17 50.62 -8.15 23.28
C ARG A 17 50.11 -7.06 24.24
N LEU A 18 48.79 -7.09 24.45
CA LEU A 18 48.09 -6.38 25.52
C LEU A 18 48.72 -6.71 26.89
N SER A 19 49.08 -5.69 27.67
CA SER A 19 49.53 -5.89 29.05
C SER A 19 48.38 -6.42 29.92
N ARG A 20 48.67 -7.13 31.02
CA ARG A 20 47.64 -7.62 31.97
C ARG A 20 46.70 -6.51 32.46
N ARG A 21 47.20 -5.28 32.59
CA ARG A 21 46.43 -4.11 33.00
C ARG A 21 45.51 -3.60 31.89
N GLU A 22 45.93 -3.67 30.63
CA GLU A 22 45.11 -3.31 29.47
C GLU A 22 44.08 -4.38 29.16
N PHE A 23 44.43 -5.67 29.32
CA PHE A 23 43.49 -6.78 29.26
C PHE A 23 42.39 -6.62 30.31
N LEU A 24 42.75 -6.36 31.58
CA LEU A 24 41.75 -6.13 32.63
C LEU A 24 40.88 -4.89 32.38
N LYS A 25 41.44 -3.81 31.81
CA LYS A 25 40.65 -2.63 31.41
C LYS A 25 39.72 -2.94 30.23
N ALA A 26 40.17 -3.69 29.24
CA ALA A 26 39.37 -4.10 28.09
C ALA A 26 38.27 -5.10 28.48
N SER A 27 38.57 -6.05 29.37
CA SER A 27 37.59 -6.99 29.93
C SER A 27 36.57 -6.29 30.84
N ALA A 28 36.99 -5.29 31.63
CA ALA A 28 36.07 -4.47 32.44
C ALA A 28 35.15 -3.61 31.56
N ALA A 29 35.66 -3.05 30.46
CA ALA A 29 34.84 -2.34 29.48
C ALA A 29 33.87 -3.29 28.73
N GLY A 30 34.30 -4.51 28.41
CA GLY A 30 33.44 -5.55 27.82
C GLY A 30 32.34 -6.03 28.77
N LEU A 31 32.63 -6.16 30.07
CA LEU A 31 31.64 -6.51 31.10
C LEU A 31 30.67 -5.37 31.38
N LEU A 32 31.10 -4.11 31.31
CA LEU A 32 30.20 -2.94 31.37
C LEU A 32 29.28 -2.88 30.15
N ALA A 33 29.76 -3.24 28.95
CA ALA A 33 28.93 -3.33 27.74
C ALA A 33 27.89 -4.47 27.81
N LEU A 34 28.19 -5.56 28.52
CA LEU A 34 27.24 -6.65 28.82
C LEU A 34 26.24 -6.29 29.94
N GLY A 35 26.58 -5.32 30.78
CA GLY A 35 25.76 -4.85 31.91
C GLY A 35 24.87 -3.65 31.58
N VAL A 36 25.01 -3.03 30.40
CA VAL A 36 23.99 -2.12 29.88
C VAL A 36 22.84 -3.02 29.41
N PRO A 37 21.66 -2.99 30.06
CA PRO A 37 20.52 -3.64 29.44
C PRO A 37 20.38 -3.01 28.06
N VAL A 38 20.53 -3.82 27.02
CA VAL A 38 20.02 -3.46 25.69
C VAL A 38 18.54 -3.25 25.93
N ARG A 39 18.16 -2.02 26.28
CA ARG A 39 16.78 -1.61 26.24
C ARG A 39 16.40 -1.88 24.80
N TRP A 40 15.43 -2.78 24.64
CA TRP A 40 14.69 -3.01 23.41
C TRP A 40 13.90 -1.75 23.09
N ALA A 41 14.59 -0.61 22.96
CA ALA A 41 14.06 0.59 22.37
C ALA A 41 13.83 0.19 20.91
N GLY A 42 12.61 -0.29 20.65
CA GLY A 42 12.16 -0.67 19.32
C GLY A 42 12.60 0.41 18.36
N ARG A 43 13.22 0.00 17.26
CA ARG A 43 13.63 0.93 16.20
C ARG A 43 12.36 1.69 15.78
N ARG A 44 12.24 2.94 16.23
CA ARG A 44 11.11 3.79 15.85
C ARG A 44 11.22 4.04 14.35
N LEU A 45 10.20 3.61 13.64
CA LEU A 45 9.99 3.93 12.24
C LEU A 45 9.33 5.32 12.22
N THR A 46 9.90 6.23 11.44
CA THR A 46 9.37 7.59 11.26
C THR A 46 8.09 7.52 10.44
N LEU A 47 7.01 8.08 10.99
CA LEU A 47 5.78 8.38 10.26
C LEU A 47 5.82 9.84 9.80
N ASP A 48 4.96 10.17 8.85
CA ASP A 48 4.74 11.56 8.47
C ASP A 48 4.08 12.34 9.61
N GLU A 49 4.25 13.66 9.60
CA GLU A 49 3.57 14.54 10.55
C GLU A 49 2.04 14.40 10.41
N ASN A 50 1.34 14.31 11.53
CA ASN A 50 -0.12 14.12 11.61
C ASN A 50 -0.64 12.84 10.92
N GLN A 51 0.16 11.78 10.79
CA GLN A 51 -0.30 10.50 10.25
C GLN A 51 -1.53 9.97 10.99
N LEU A 52 -2.59 9.66 10.23
CA LEU A 52 -3.80 9.03 10.73
C LEU A 52 -3.84 7.55 10.34
N GLY A 53 -4.65 6.77 11.04
CA GLY A 53 -4.93 5.37 10.72
C GLY A 53 -6.42 5.10 10.75
N ARG A 54 -6.97 4.46 9.72
CA ARG A 54 -8.35 3.96 9.72
C ARG A 54 -8.35 2.49 10.12
N VAL A 55 -9.23 2.12 11.05
CA VAL A 55 -9.51 0.71 11.35
C VAL A 55 -10.16 0.04 10.14
N ALA A 56 -9.42 -0.84 9.46
CA ALA A 56 -9.82 -1.42 8.19
C ALA A 56 -10.72 -2.66 8.35
N GLU A 57 -10.51 -3.43 9.42
CA GLU A 57 -11.30 -4.61 9.77
C GLU A 57 -12.46 -4.29 10.72
N ALA A 58 -13.23 -5.32 11.12
CA ALA A 58 -14.39 -5.15 12.00
C ALA A 58 -14.04 -4.46 13.34
N THR A 59 -12.89 -4.85 13.90
CA THR A 59 -12.38 -4.32 15.16
C THR A 59 -10.86 -4.34 15.19
N ALA A 60 -10.26 -3.46 16.00
CA ALA A 60 -8.84 -3.43 16.24
C ALA A 60 -8.53 -3.23 17.73
N ASP A 61 -7.81 -4.18 18.31
CA ASP A 61 -7.44 -4.19 19.72
C ASP A 61 -6.13 -3.43 19.95
N VAL A 62 -6.15 -2.55 20.96
CA VAL A 62 -4.98 -1.81 21.44
C VAL A 62 -4.41 -2.50 22.67
N PHE A 63 -3.10 -2.57 22.71
CA PHE A 63 -2.31 -3.30 23.69
C PHE A 63 -1.39 -2.34 24.46
N SER A 64 -1.05 -2.73 25.69
CA SER A 64 -0.16 -1.94 26.55
C SER A 64 1.28 -1.87 26.06
N GLN A 65 1.71 -2.87 25.28
CA GLN A 65 3.01 -2.98 24.63
C GLN A 65 2.78 -3.43 23.17
N PRO A 66 3.76 -3.29 22.25
CA PRO A 66 3.65 -3.79 20.88
C PRO A 66 3.77 -5.33 20.84
N SER A 67 2.85 -5.99 21.55
CA SER A 67 2.78 -7.43 21.70
C SER A 67 1.35 -7.87 21.96
N PHE A 68 0.90 -8.90 21.24
CA PHE A 68 -0.39 -9.55 21.44
C PHE A 68 -0.50 -10.24 22.80
N SER A 69 0.63 -10.55 23.44
CA SER A 69 0.67 -11.16 24.77
C SER A 69 0.46 -10.17 25.92
N SER A 70 0.50 -8.87 25.63
CA SER A 70 0.36 -7.83 26.64
C SER A 70 -1.09 -7.49 26.96
N ASP A 71 -1.33 -6.70 28.01
CA ASP A 71 -2.68 -6.34 28.42
C ASP A 71 -3.42 -5.58 27.31
N ARG A 72 -4.57 -6.11 26.89
CA ARG A 72 -5.51 -5.38 26.02
C ARG A 72 -6.12 -4.21 26.79
N ARG A 73 -6.00 -3.01 26.21
CA ARG A 73 -6.47 -1.75 26.80
C ARG A 73 -7.82 -1.31 26.29
N ARG A 74 -8.03 -1.41 24.98
CA ARG A 74 -9.21 -0.87 24.28
C ARG A 74 -9.42 -1.61 22.98
N THR A 75 -10.66 -1.61 22.50
CA THR A 75 -11.03 -2.04 21.14
C THR A 75 -11.60 -0.85 20.40
N PHE A 76 -11.14 -0.64 19.17
CA PHE A 76 -11.74 0.28 18.19
C PHE A 76 -12.52 -0.51 17.15
N TRP A 77 -13.53 0.12 16.56
CA TRP A 77 -14.41 -0.44 15.55
C TRP A 77 -14.01 0.01 14.14
N ARG A 78 -14.49 -0.73 13.15
CA ARG A 78 -14.33 -0.40 11.73
C ARG A 78 -14.62 1.07 11.45
N ASP A 79 -13.77 1.67 10.61
CA ASP A 79 -13.84 3.06 10.16
C ASP A 79 -13.54 4.12 11.22
N GLU A 80 -13.21 3.74 12.47
CA GLU A 80 -12.66 4.70 13.44
C GLU A 80 -11.29 5.21 12.97
N ILE A 81 -11.08 6.52 13.12
CA ILE A 81 -9.85 7.22 12.72
C ILE A 81 -9.01 7.48 13.96
N LEU A 82 -7.76 7.03 13.90
CA LEU A 82 -6.80 7.04 14.99
C LEU A 82 -5.64 7.99 14.66
N GLN A 83 -5.21 8.77 15.64
CA GLN A 83 -3.96 9.52 15.55
C GLN A 83 -2.79 8.58 15.82
N LEU A 84 -1.89 8.42 14.84
CA LEU A 84 -0.70 7.59 14.98
C LEU A 84 0.50 8.49 15.35
N GLU A 85 1.16 8.20 16.45
CA GLU A 85 2.30 8.97 16.97
C GLU A 85 3.65 8.41 16.50
N GLY A 86 3.68 7.14 16.11
CA GLY A 86 4.87 6.48 15.62
C GLY A 86 4.63 5.03 15.26
N ALA A 87 5.64 4.40 14.67
CA ALA A 87 5.65 2.98 14.40
C ALA A 87 6.84 2.31 15.09
N VAL A 88 6.64 1.11 15.62
CA VAL A 88 7.66 0.32 16.32
C VAL A 88 7.63 -1.12 15.82
N VAL A 89 8.76 -1.81 16.02
CA VAL A 89 8.84 -3.26 15.80
C VAL A 89 8.46 -3.96 17.10
N GLY A 90 7.45 -4.83 17.03
CA GLY A 90 6.93 -5.58 18.17
C GLY A 90 7.31 -7.07 18.12
N ASP A 91 6.34 -7.91 18.48
CA ASP A 91 6.42 -9.38 18.49
C ASP A 91 7.18 -9.98 17.29
N VAL A 92 7.75 -11.16 17.51
CA VAL A 92 8.39 -11.94 16.45
C VAL A 92 7.34 -12.44 15.45
N LEU A 93 6.15 -12.79 15.95
CA LEU A 93 5.03 -13.25 15.14
C LEU A 93 3.92 -12.19 15.07
N PRO A 94 3.26 -12.04 13.91
CA PRO A 94 3.54 -12.77 12.67
C PRO A 94 4.83 -12.28 11.98
N GLU A 95 5.63 -13.21 11.45
CA GLU A 95 6.97 -12.91 10.91
C GLU A 95 6.93 -11.94 9.73
N HIS A 96 5.90 -12.04 8.89
CA HIS A 96 5.76 -11.17 7.74
C HIS A 96 5.49 -9.73 8.19
N ASN A 97 4.68 -9.49 9.22
CA ASN A 97 4.36 -8.14 9.68
C ASN A 97 4.57 -7.97 11.18
N ARG A 98 5.64 -7.27 11.55
CA ARG A 98 6.01 -7.00 12.95
C ARG A 98 5.81 -5.53 13.33
N VAL A 99 5.14 -4.76 12.48
CA VAL A 99 4.97 -3.32 12.66
C VAL A 99 3.73 -3.05 13.52
N TRP A 100 3.92 -2.24 14.55
CA TRP A 100 2.87 -1.75 15.44
C TRP A 100 2.85 -0.23 15.40
N TYR A 101 1.66 0.36 15.40
CA TYR A 101 1.50 1.79 15.55
C TYR A 101 1.28 2.17 17.02
N GLU A 102 1.94 3.23 17.46
CA GLU A 102 1.66 3.93 18.71
C GLU A 102 0.44 4.83 18.48
N VAL A 103 -0.66 4.55 19.18
CA VAL A 103 -1.91 5.30 19.09
C VAL A 103 -1.98 6.31 20.23
N ALA A 104 -2.19 7.57 19.87
CA ALA A 104 -2.20 8.68 20.82
C ALA A 104 -3.08 8.41 22.04
N GLY A 105 -2.46 8.37 23.22
CA GLY A 105 -3.14 8.17 24.51
C GLY A 105 -3.76 6.79 24.75
N HIS A 106 -3.51 5.79 23.90
CA HIS A 106 -4.18 4.49 23.98
C HIS A 106 -3.24 3.28 24.10
N GLY A 107 -2.06 3.31 23.48
CA GLY A 107 -1.10 2.20 23.49
C GLY A 107 -0.68 1.79 22.08
N TYR A 108 -0.50 0.49 21.85
CA TYR A 108 0.01 -0.04 20.58
C TYR A 108 -1.03 -0.88 19.86
N ILE A 109 -1.13 -0.70 18.55
CA ILE A 109 -2.07 -1.43 17.69
C ILE A 109 -1.31 -2.08 16.54
N HIS A 110 -1.64 -3.32 16.19
CA HIS A 110 -0.94 -4.01 15.11
C HIS A 110 -1.26 -3.38 13.76
N SER A 111 -0.25 -3.18 12.91
CA SER A 111 -0.41 -2.41 11.65
C SER A 111 -1.26 -3.12 10.59
N SER A 112 -1.38 -4.45 10.64
CA SER A 112 -2.09 -5.26 9.62
C SER A 112 -3.55 -4.87 9.40
N ILE A 113 -4.20 -4.34 10.44
CA ILE A 113 -5.62 -3.98 10.46
C ILE A 113 -5.86 -2.48 10.38
N ILE A 114 -4.79 -1.69 10.24
CA ILE A 114 -4.85 -0.23 10.18
C ILE A 114 -4.40 0.22 8.79
N GLN A 115 -5.31 0.83 8.04
CA GLN A 115 -4.97 1.53 6.81
C GLN A 115 -4.35 2.89 7.19
N PRO A 116 -3.09 3.19 6.83
CA PRO A 116 -2.57 4.54 6.95
C PRO A 116 -3.35 5.47 6.04
N VAL A 117 -3.82 6.60 6.57
CA VAL A 117 -4.64 7.58 5.86
C VAL A 117 -4.20 9.00 6.18
N ARG A 118 -4.61 9.95 5.35
CA ARG A 118 -4.46 11.39 5.61
C ARG A 118 -5.80 12.09 5.45
N ASP A 119 -5.89 13.30 6.00
CA ASP A 119 -7.04 14.18 5.87
C ASP A 119 -6.66 15.43 5.08
N GLU A 120 -6.63 15.28 3.75
CA GLU A 120 -6.19 16.30 2.81
C GLU A 120 -7.35 16.73 1.91
N PRO A 121 -8.26 17.60 2.38
CA PRO A 121 -9.35 18.11 1.54
C PRO A 121 -8.83 19.00 0.41
N ASN A 122 -9.50 18.94 -0.74
CA ASN A 122 -9.12 19.60 -1.99
C ASN A 122 -10.07 20.75 -2.32
N LEU A 123 -9.57 21.67 -3.16
CA LEU A 123 -10.41 22.67 -3.81
C LEU A 123 -11.20 22.02 -4.97
N PRO A 124 -12.55 22.02 -4.93
CA PRO A 124 -13.34 21.44 -6.01
C PRO A 124 -13.10 22.11 -7.36
N ALA A 125 -13.02 21.30 -8.41
CA ALA A 125 -12.93 21.76 -9.79
C ALA A 125 -14.18 22.56 -10.15
N ALA A 126 -13.98 23.75 -10.73
CA ALA A 126 -15.08 24.60 -11.17
C ALA A 126 -15.85 24.00 -12.36
N ARG A 127 -15.16 23.20 -13.19
CA ARG A 127 -15.67 22.50 -14.38
C ARG A 127 -14.89 21.19 -14.54
N LEU A 128 -15.54 20.21 -15.16
CA LEU A 128 -14.94 18.91 -15.47
C LEU A 128 -14.79 18.75 -16.99
N PRO A 129 -13.84 17.92 -17.46
CA PRO A 129 -13.77 17.49 -18.85
C PRO A 129 -15.07 16.78 -19.27
N ALA A 130 -15.42 16.87 -20.56
CA ALA A 130 -16.66 16.28 -21.08
C ALA A 130 -16.74 14.75 -20.94
N LEU A 131 -15.59 14.08 -20.95
CA LEU A 131 -15.46 12.63 -20.79
C LEU A 131 -15.35 12.19 -19.32
N GLY A 132 -15.41 13.14 -18.38
CA GLY A 132 -15.11 12.91 -16.97
C GLY A 132 -13.61 12.88 -16.69
N GLU A 133 -13.28 12.66 -15.41
CA GLU A 133 -11.91 12.68 -14.91
C GLU A 133 -11.75 11.65 -13.79
N LEU A 134 -10.63 10.92 -13.81
CA LEU A 134 -10.26 10.01 -12.73
C LEU A 134 -9.80 10.83 -11.53
N MET A 135 -10.41 10.60 -10.37
CA MET A 135 -10.05 11.27 -9.13
C MET A 135 -9.79 10.28 -8.00
N GLU A 136 -8.95 10.67 -7.06
CA GLU A 136 -8.51 9.88 -5.91
C GLU A 136 -9.08 10.50 -4.63
N VAL A 137 -9.55 9.67 -3.70
CA VAL A 137 -9.99 10.12 -2.38
C VAL A 137 -8.78 10.37 -1.48
N THR A 138 -8.66 11.58 -0.94
CA THR A 138 -7.50 12.00 -0.13
C THR A 138 -7.86 12.34 1.33
N VAL A 139 -9.07 11.99 1.75
CA VAL A 139 -9.54 12.04 3.14
C VAL A 139 -9.76 10.61 3.66
N PRO A 140 -9.82 10.37 4.98
CA PRO A 140 -9.90 9.01 5.51
C PRO A 140 -11.10 8.21 4.98
N LEU A 141 -12.24 8.89 4.89
CA LEU A 141 -13.47 8.38 4.30
C LEU A 141 -14.39 9.51 3.86
N VAL A 142 -15.27 9.23 2.90
CA VAL A 142 -16.34 10.12 2.47
C VAL A 142 -17.64 9.35 2.29
N GLU A 143 -18.74 9.91 2.80
CA GLU A 143 -20.08 9.37 2.64
C GLU A 143 -20.61 9.69 1.24
N VAL A 144 -21.25 8.69 0.62
CA VAL A 144 -21.75 8.73 -0.76
C VAL A 144 -23.26 8.56 -0.76
N TYR A 145 -23.95 9.35 -1.58
CA TYR A 145 -25.40 9.54 -1.52
C TYR A 145 -26.07 9.38 -2.90
N TRP A 146 -27.35 9.05 -2.92
CA TRP A 146 -28.13 9.02 -4.17
C TRP A 146 -28.37 10.41 -4.77
N HIS A 147 -28.34 11.46 -3.96
CA HIS A 147 -28.58 12.84 -4.37
C HIS A 147 -27.56 13.79 -3.71
N PRO A 148 -27.25 14.95 -4.33
CA PRO A 148 -26.26 15.90 -3.81
C PRO A 148 -26.82 16.73 -2.65
N ARG A 149 -27.15 16.07 -1.54
CA ARG A 149 -27.66 16.66 -0.30
C ARG A 149 -27.38 15.72 0.87
N HIS A 150 -27.09 16.27 2.05
CA HIS A 150 -26.66 15.50 3.22
C HIS A 150 -27.74 14.62 3.85
N ASP A 151 -29.01 14.92 3.61
CA ASP A 151 -30.19 14.19 4.10
C ASP A 151 -30.71 13.16 3.09
N ALA A 152 -30.00 12.93 1.99
CA ALA A 152 -30.27 11.84 1.07
C ALA A 152 -29.88 10.50 1.70
N GLU A 153 -30.45 9.42 1.15
CA GLU A 153 -30.04 8.07 1.51
C GLU A 153 -28.58 7.83 1.12
N LYS A 154 -27.83 7.25 2.06
CA LYS A 154 -26.43 6.86 1.89
C LYS A 154 -26.35 5.56 1.11
N VAL A 155 -25.41 5.48 0.19
CA VAL A 155 -25.17 4.30 -0.65
C VAL A 155 -23.91 3.58 -0.19
N TYR A 156 -22.80 4.32 -0.14
CA TYR A 156 -21.47 3.79 0.13
C TYR A 156 -20.68 4.71 1.05
N ARG A 157 -19.58 4.18 1.58
CA ARG A 157 -18.43 4.97 2.02
C ARG A 157 -17.28 4.70 1.07
N PHE A 158 -16.68 5.76 0.56
CA PHE A 158 -15.42 5.65 -0.16
C PHE A 158 -14.29 5.96 0.81
N TYR A 159 -13.13 5.33 0.58
CA TYR A 159 -12.01 5.34 1.50
C TYR A 159 -10.79 5.98 0.87
N TYR A 160 -9.88 6.45 1.72
CA TYR A 160 -8.58 6.98 1.31
C TYR A 160 -7.90 6.10 0.25
N GLU A 161 -7.32 6.74 -0.78
CA GLU A 161 -6.68 6.14 -1.95
C GLU A 161 -7.58 5.28 -2.87
N THR A 162 -8.89 5.23 -2.65
CA THR A 162 -9.81 4.75 -3.70
C THR A 162 -9.87 5.74 -4.85
N THR A 163 -10.02 5.23 -6.06
CA THR A 163 -10.12 6.05 -7.28
C THR A 163 -11.48 5.90 -7.93
N HIS A 164 -12.01 6.98 -8.50
CA HIS A 164 -13.37 7.04 -9.04
C HIS A 164 -13.43 7.92 -10.29
N TRP A 165 -14.29 7.55 -11.25
CA TRP A 165 -14.57 8.39 -12.40
C TRP A 165 -15.64 9.42 -12.04
N ILE A 166 -15.31 10.70 -12.20
CA ILE A 166 -16.21 11.80 -11.92
C ILE A 166 -16.66 12.43 -13.24
N ASP A 167 -17.97 12.43 -13.48
CA ASP A 167 -18.57 12.85 -14.76
C ASP A 167 -19.51 14.05 -14.61
N GLY A 168 -19.60 14.64 -13.42
CA GLY A 168 -20.50 15.76 -13.16
C GLY A 168 -20.18 16.51 -11.89
N VAL A 169 -20.57 17.78 -11.86
CA VAL A 169 -20.47 18.66 -10.70
C VAL A 169 -21.81 19.34 -10.47
N SER A 170 -22.26 19.38 -9.22
CA SER A 170 -23.48 20.05 -8.80
C SER A 170 -23.25 20.84 -7.53
N ARG A 171 -24.21 21.71 -7.20
CA ARG A 171 -24.21 22.48 -5.96
C ARG A 171 -25.54 22.31 -5.24
N ASP A 172 -25.49 22.18 -3.93
CA ASP A 172 -26.69 22.15 -3.10
C ASP A 172 -27.20 23.57 -2.78
N SER A 173 -28.30 23.66 -2.02
CA SER A 173 -28.89 24.92 -1.57
C SER A 173 -27.95 25.76 -0.68
N GLN A 174 -26.95 25.14 -0.05
CA GLN A 174 -25.94 25.78 0.78
C GLN A 174 -24.66 26.11 0.00
N ARG A 175 -24.69 25.94 -1.33
CA ARG A 175 -23.57 26.18 -2.27
C ARG A 175 -22.39 25.23 -2.12
N HIS A 176 -22.54 24.16 -1.36
CA HIS A 176 -21.53 23.13 -1.31
C HIS A 176 -21.41 22.43 -2.65
N VAL A 177 -20.20 21.99 -2.99
CA VAL A 177 -19.92 21.34 -4.27
C VAL A 177 -19.98 19.83 -4.08
N TRP A 178 -20.72 19.18 -4.97
CA TRP A 178 -20.90 17.75 -5.02
C TRP A 178 -20.40 17.23 -6.36
N TYR A 179 -19.67 16.12 -6.32
CA TYR A 179 -19.30 15.41 -7.52
C TYR A 179 -20.28 14.28 -7.79
N ARG A 180 -20.64 14.12 -9.06
CA ARG A 180 -21.37 12.96 -9.55
C ARG A 180 -20.38 11.90 -9.98
N ILE A 181 -20.46 10.75 -9.33
CA ILE A 181 -19.50 9.67 -9.44
C ILE A 181 -20.14 8.55 -10.25
N TYR A 182 -19.43 8.09 -11.27
CA TYR A 182 -19.84 7.01 -12.15
C TYR A 182 -19.40 5.65 -11.59
N ASP A 183 -20.35 4.74 -11.44
CA ASP A 183 -20.11 3.35 -11.07
C ASP A 183 -20.07 2.46 -12.32
N ASP A 184 -18.92 1.85 -12.55
CA ASP A 184 -18.64 1.08 -13.75
C ASP A 184 -19.16 -0.36 -13.71
N LYS A 185 -19.63 -0.85 -12.56
CA LYS A 185 -20.19 -2.20 -12.42
C LYS A 185 -21.69 -2.19 -12.64
N TRP A 186 -22.37 -1.20 -12.08
CA TRP A 186 -23.83 -1.13 -12.07
C TRP A 186 -24.40 -0.07 -13.03
N ASP A 187 -23.55 0.73 -13.68
CA ASP A 187 -23.95 1.90 -14.50
C ASP A 187 -24.80 2.91 -13.71
N LEU A 188 -24.47 3.07 -12.43
CA LEU A 188 -25.15 3.97 -11.51
C LEU A 188 -24.37 5.27 -11.34
N ARG A 189 -25.07 6.31 -10.86
CA ARG A 189 -24.46 7.57 -10.48
C ARG A 189 -24.81 7.91 -9.05
N TYR A 190 -23.79 8.24 -8.27
CA TYR A 190 -23.91 8.69 -6.88
C TYR A 190 -23.28 10.06 -6.70
N TYR A 191 -23.41 10.63 -5.50
CA TYR A 191 -22.90 11.94 -5.17
C TYR A 191 -22.09 11.92 -3.87
N ALA A 192 -20.96 12.60 -3.87
CA ALA A 192 -20.17 12.83 -2.66
C ALA A 192 -19.61 14.25 -2.65
N ARG A 193 -19.14 14.67 -1.48
CA ARG A 193 -18.53 15.98 -1.27
C ARG A 193 -17.28 16.12 -2.13
N ALA A 194 -17.24 17.15 -2.96
CA ALA A 194 -16.17 17.32 -3.94
C ALA A 194 -14.80 17.57 -3.30
N GLU A 195 -14.77 18.13 -2.09
CA GLU A 195 -13.53 18.38 -1.34
C GLU A 195 -12.77 17.10 -0.97
N ALA A 196 -13.43 15.94 -0.95
CA ALA A 196 -12.78 14.66 -0.66
C ALA A 196 -11.89 14.14 -1.81
N PHE A 197 -11.99 14.72 -3.00
CA PHE A 197 -11.40 14.17 -4.22
C PHE A 197 -10.35 15.08 -4.82
N ARG A 198 -9.21 14.49 -5.15
CA ARG A 198 -8.13 15.11 -5.91
C ARG A 198 -8.14 14.59 -7.35
N PRO A 199 -8.10 15.44 -8.37
CA PRO A 199 -7.89 15.00 -9.75
C PRO A 199 -6.56 14.24 -9.87
N VAL A 200 -6.56 13.08 -10.55
CA VAL A 200 -5.33 12.38 -10.89
C VAL A 200 -4.70 13.09 -12.09
N PRO A 201 -3.56 13.80 -11.93
CA PRO A 201 -2.96 14.52 -13.04
C PRO A 201 -2.42 13.55 -14.09
N VAL A 202 -2.33 14.02 -15.34
CA VAL A 202 -1.78 13.23 -16.45
C VAL A 202 -0.37 12.71 -16.15
N SER A 203 0.45 13.46 -15.41
CA SER A 203 1.79 13.02 -14.97
C SER A 203 1.77 11.77 -14.08
N GLU A 204 0.67 11.51 -13.37
CA GLU A 204 0.45 10.29 -12.58
C GLU A 204 -0.18 9.16 -13.41
N LEU A 205 -0.48 9.40 -14.68
CA LEU A 205 -0.97 8.40 -15.63
C LEU A 205 0.07 8.07 -16.71
N THR A 206 1.10 8.89 -16.88
CA THR A 206 2.17 8.65 -17.86
C THR A 206 3.05 7.46 -17.45
N PRO A 207 3.55 6.68 -18.43
CA PRO A 207 4.43 5.56 -18.17
C PRO A 207 5.73 5.95 -17.45
N ILE A 208 6.20 5.11 -16.51
CA ILE A 208 7.42 5.36 -15.72
C ILE A 208 8.69 5.15 -16.56
N SER A 209 8.69 4.15 -17.43
CA SER A 209 9.81 3.81 -18.31
C SER A 209 9.29 3.63 -19.74
N PRO A 210 8.96 4.73 -20.45
CA PRO A 210 8.40 4.66 -21.80
C PRO A 210 9.39 4.15 -22.84
N ASP A 211 10.69 4.35 -22.62
CA ASP A 211 11.76 4.00 -23.57
C ASP A 211 12.21 2.54 -23.46
N VAL A 212 11.74 1.81 -22.44
CA VAL A 212 12.06 0.37 -22.25
C VAL A 212 11.01 -0.46 -22.99
N PRO A 213 11.40 -1.30 -23.97
CA PRO A 213 10.50 -2.19 -24.67
C PRO A 213 9.71 -3.10 -23.72
N GLY A 214 8.49 -3.48 -24.12
CA GLY A 214 7.61 -4.29 -23.27
C GLY A 214 8.15 -5.69 -23.01
N GLU A 215 8.86 -6.25 -24.00
CA GLU A 215 9.54 -7.54 -23.95
C GLU A 215 10.70 -7.59 -22.95
N ASP A 216 11.30 -6.44 -22.64
CA ASP A 216 12.36 -6.32 -21.64
C ASP A 216 11.81 -6.10 -20.23
N LYS A 217 10.47 -6.01 -20.08
CA LYS A 217 9.81 -5.87 -18.78
C LYS A 217 9.24 -7.20 -18.31
N LEU A 218 9.65 -7.60 -17.11
CA LEU A 218 9.17 -8.81 -16.46
C LEU A 218 8.70 -8.51 -15.03
N ILE A 219 7.53 -9.04 -14.68
CA ILE A 219 7.06 -9.12 -13.29
C ILE A 219 7.25 -10.55 -12.83
N GLU A 220 8.03 -10.76 -11.78
CA GLU A 220 8.11 -12.03 -11.07
C GLU A 220 7.31 -11.96 -9.78
N VAL A 221 6.39 -12.90 -9.60
CA VAL A 221 5.54 -13.04 -8.41
C VAL A 221 5.95 -14.31 -7.68
N ASP A 222 6.41 -14.14 -6.45
CA ASP A 222 6.68 -15.22 -5.52
C ASP A 222 5.51 -15.34 -4.53
N LEU A 223 4.70 -16.38 -4.72
CA LEU A 223 3.56 -16.68 -3.86
C LEU A 223 3.98 -17.25 -2.50
N GLY A 224 5.13 -17.92 -2.41
CA GLY A 224 5.63 -18.52 -1.17
C GLY A 224 6.08 -17.45 -0.19
N HIS A 225 6.82 -16.46 -0.69
CA HIS A 225 7.30 -15.33 0.12
C HIS A 225 6.36 -14.11 0.09
N CYS A 226 5.33 -14.12 -0.77
CA CYS A 226 4.38 -13.02 -0.96
C CYS A 226 5.07 -11.69 -1.35
N TRP A 227 5.91 -11.76 -2.39
CA TRP A 227 6.61 -10.62 -2.99
C TRP A 227 6.38 -10.53 -4.50
N ILE A 228 6.53 -9.32 -5.02
CA ILE A 228 6.74 -9.09 -6.46
C ILE A 228 8.09 -8.42 -6.69
N ASN A 229 8.73 -8.75 -7.81
CA ASN A 229 9.96 -8.15 -8.29
C ASN A 229 9.77 -7.77 -9.75
N CYS A 230 10.01 -6.52 -10.10
CA CYS A 230 9.85 -6.01 -11.47
C CYS A 230 11.24 -5.71 -12.05
N PHE A 231 11.47 -6.17 -13.28
CA PHE A 231 12.76 -6.10 -13.96
C PHE A 231 12.67 -5.37 -15.29
N GLU A 232 13.73 -4.64 -15.61
CA GLU A 232 14.04 -4.12 -16.95
C GLU A 232 15.34 -4.80 -17.41
N GLY A 233 15.23 -5.77 -18.32
CA GLY A 233 16.30 -6.73 -18.59
C GLY A 233 16.68 -7.48 -17.31
N ASP A 234 17.97 -7.44 -16.94
CA ASP A 234 18.47 -8.10 -15.72
C ASP A 234 18.39 -7.21 -14.46
N ARG A 235 17.96 -5.95 -14.60
CA ARG A 235 17.96 -4.99 -13.49
C ARG A 235 16.60 -4.96 -12.80
N MET A 236 16.57 -5.31 -11.52
CA MET A 236 15.38 -5.08 -10.68
C MET A 236 15.17 -3.58 -10.45
N VAL A 237 13.99 -3.08 -10.81
CA VAL A 237 13.64 -1.65 -10.69
C VAL A 237 12.58 -1.38 -9.63
N PHE A 238 11.86 -2.41 -9.19
CA PHE A 238 10.85 -2.30 -8.15
C PHE A 238 10.62 -3.63 -7.44
N THR A 239 10.30 -3.56 -6.16
CA THR A 239 9.86 -4.70 -5.36
C THR A 239 8.84 -4.23 -4.33
N SER A 240 7.88 -5.09 -4.02
CA SER A 240 6.89 -4.84 -2.98
C SER A 240 6.36 -6.14 -2.42
N ARG A 241 5.97 -6.11 -1.14
CA ARG A 241 5.10 -7.14 -0.58
C ARG A 241 3.73 -7.09 -1.22
N ILE A 242 3.10 -8.26 -1.26
CA ILE A 242 1.75 -8.45 -1.79
C ILE A 242 0.93 -9.34 -0.86
N SER A 243 -0.38 -9.39 -1.07
CA SER A 243 -1.23 -10.44 -0.53
C SER A 243 -1.93 -11.16 -1.68
N PRO A 244 -1.43 -12.35 -2.09
CA PRO A 244 -2.07 -13.12 -3.15
C PRO A 244 -3.35 -13.82 -2.65
N GLY A 245 -3.92 -14.63 -3.54
CA GLY A 245 -5.05 -15.50 -3.27
C GLY A 245 -4.74 -16.52 -2.17
N GLU A 246 -5.70 -16.72 -1.28
CA GLU A 246 -5.62 -17.68 -0.18
C GLU A 246 -5.23 -19.08 -0.66
N LEU A 247 -4.59 -19.84 0.23
CA LEU A 247 -4.27 -21.23 -0.02
C LEU A 247 -5.50 -22.11 0.25
N LEU A 248 -5.88 -22.92 -0.73
CA LEU A 248 -6.87 -23.97 -0.56
C LEU A 248 -6.36 -25.02 0.44
N PRO A 249 -7.25 -25.84 1.04
CA PRO A 249 -6.84 -26.94 1.90
C PRO A 249 -5.88 -27.95 1.25
N THR A 250 -5.87 -27.99 -0.09
CA THR A 250 -4.93 -28.78 -0.90
C THR A 250 -3.51 -28.19 -0.97
N GLY A 251 -3.29 -27.00 -0.40
CA GLY A 251 -2.05 -26.23 -0.49
C GLY A 251 -1.91 -25.40 -1.78
N GLN A 252 -2.89 -25.45 -2.69
CA GLN A 252 -2.88 -24.68 -3.93
C GLN A 252 -3.33 -23.24 -3.69
N SER A 253 -2.60 -22.24 -4.19
CA SER A 253 -3.05 -20.85 -4.16
C SER A 253 -4.22 -20.62 -5.11
N LEU A 254 -5.18 -19.80 -4.68
CA LEU A 254 -6.22 -19.24 -5.54
C LEU A 254 -5.66 -18.31 -6.63
N THR A 255 -4.46 -17.75 -6.43
CA THR A 255 -3.73 -17.08 -7.51
C THR A 255 -3.06 -18.15 -8.39
N PRO A 256 -3.35 -18.20 -9.69
CA PRO A 256 -2.80 -19.24 -10.56
C PRO A 256 -1.29 -19.05 -10.78
N GLN A 257 -0.55 -20.15 -10.75
CA GLN A 257 0.86 -20.18 -11.16
C GLN A 257 0.95 -20.30 -12.69
N GLY A 258 2.01 -19.75 -13.29
CA GLY A 258 2.20 -19.82 -14.73
C GLY A 258 2.97 -18.64 -15.31
N GLU A 259 2.85 -18.50 -16.62
CA GLU A 259 3.29 -17.35 -17.40
C GLU A 259 2.05 -16.64 -17.92
N PHE A 260 1.99 -15.34 -17.73
CA PHE A 260 0.87 -14.48 -18.11
C PHE A 260 1.40 -13.21 -18.77
N VAL A 261 0.49 -12.42 -19.32
CA VAL A 261 0.75 -11.06 -19.75
C VAL A 261 -0.34 -10.16 -19.18
N THR A 262 0.02 -8.94 -18.80
CA THR A 262 -1.00 -7.92 -18.60
C THR A 262 -1.68 -7.64 -19.94
N PHE A 263 -3.00 -7.51 -19.98
CA PHE A 263 -3.72 -7.28 -21.25
C PHE A 263 -4.85 -6.27 -21.12
N ARG A 264 -5.29 -6.00 -19.89
CA ARG A 264 -6.36 -5.05 -19.59
C ARG A 264 -5.99 -4.25 -18.36
N LYS A 265 -6.24 -2.95 -18.39
CA LYS A 265 -6.00 -2.06 -17.25
C LYS A 265 -7.11 -1.04 -17.06
N ARG A 266 -7.37 -0.69 -15.81
CA ARG A 266 -8.40 0.27 -15.40
C ARG A 266 -7.92 1.11 -14.23
N GLY A 267 -8.12 2.43 -14.31
CA GLY A 267 -7.76 3.34 -13.22
C GLY A 267 -8.59 3.08 -11.96
N SER A 268 -9.86 2.70 -12.15
CA SER A 268 -10.84 2.40 -11.10
C SER A 268 -11.70 1.21 -11.50
N ARG A 269 -12.07 0.36 -10.52
CA ARG A 269 -13.05 -0.71 -10.69
C ARG A 269 -13.89 -0.88 -9.43
N HIS A 270 -15.21 -0.93 -9.58
CA HIS A 270 -16.07 -1.56 -8.60
C HIS A 270 -15.98 -3.10 -8.69
N MET A 271 -15.30 -3.72 -7.73
CA MET A 271 -15.18 -5.17 -7.61
C MET A 271 -16.22 -5.70 -6.64
N ALA A 272 -17.19 -6.46 -7.15
CA ALA A 272 -18.18 -7.12 -6.30
C ALA A 272 -18.56 -8.50 -6.83
N VAL A 273 -18.66 -9.47 -5.92
CA VAL A 273 -19.02 -10.88 -6.18
C VAL A 273 -19.81 -11.38 -4.98
N GLY A 274 -20.76 -12.31 -5.22
CA GLY A 274 -21.49 -13.01 -4.15
C GLY A 274 -22.80 -12.34 -3.74
N ASN A 275 -23.34 -12.75 -2.59
CA ASN A 275 -24.55 -12.19 -1.96
C ASN A 275 -24.21 -11.63 -0.57
N LEU A 276 -25.20 -11.07 0.15
CA LEU A 276 -25.01 -10.48 1.50
C LEU A 276 -24.32 -11.40 2.53
N ALA A 277 -24.33 -12.72 2.33
CA ALA A 277 -23.76 -13.70 3.27
C ALA A 277 -22.34 -14.18 2.92
N SER A 278 -21.92 -14.09 1.66
CA SER A 278 -20.63 -14.64 1.20
C SER A 278 -19.95 -13.81 0.11
N GLY A 279 -20.36 -12.56 -0.05
CA GLY A 279 -19.86 -11.65 -1.05
C GLY A 279 -19.03 -10.49 -0.51
N TYR A 280 -18.41 -9.78 -1.44
CA TYR A 280 -17.78 -8.48 -1.20
C TYR A 280 -18.33 -7.46 -2.20
N ASP A 281 -18.37 -6.20 -1.78
CA ASP A 281 -18.80 -5.05 -2.58
C ASP A 281 -17.80 -3.92 -2.34
N LEU A 282 -16.83 -3.78 -3.25
CA LEU A 282 -15.65 -2.92 -3.09
C LEU A 282 -15.63 -1.87 -4.20
N PRO A 283 -16.25 -0.69 -3.99
CA PRO A 283 -16.24 0.39 -4.97
C PRO A 283 -14.88 1.08 -5.03
N GLY A 284 -14.46 1.47 -6.23
CA GLY A 284 -13.28 2.30 -6.44
C GLY A 284 -11.94 1.60 -6.17
N VAL A 285 -11.86 0.27 -6.37
CA VAL A 285 -10.59 -0.46 -6.32
C VAL A 285 -9.62 0.17 -7.33
N PRO A 286 -8.48 0.71 -6.86
CA PRO A 286 -7.65 1.56 -7.69
C PRO A 286 -6.57 0.76 -8.44
N TRP A 287 -6.13 1.28 -9.58
CA TRP A 287 -4.92 0.86 -10.30
C TRP A 287 -4.91 -0.62 -10.69
N VAL A 288 -5.93 -1.06 -11.43
CA VAL A 288 -6.14 -2.47 -11.75
C VAL A 288 -5.39 -2.89 -13.01
N ALA A 289 -4.61 -3.96 -12.95
CA ALA A 289 -3.93 -4.60 -14.08
C ALA A 289 -4.23 -6.11 -14.14
N TYR A 290 -4.99 -6.53 -15.14
CA TYR A 290 -5.47 -7.90 -15.30
C TYR A 290 -4.45 -8.78 -16.02
N ILE A 291 -4.34 -10.03 -15.54
CA ILE A 291 -3.48 -11.07 -16.10
C ILE A 291 -4.25 -12.32 -16.56
N THR A 292 -5.50 -12.49 -16.11
CA THR A 292 -6.40 -13.53 -16.66
C THR A 292 -7.77 -12.97 -17.05
N ARG A 293 -8.46 -13.66 -17.97
CA ARG A 293 -9.81 -13.27 -18.43
C ARG A 293 -10.87 -13.49 -17.35
N GLU A 294 -10.59 -14.39 -16.42
CA GLU A 294 -11.43 -14.73 -15.26
C GLU A 294 -11.38 -13.62 -14.19
N GLY A 295 -10.48 -12.65 -14.32
CA GLY A 295 -10.46 -11.45 -13.49
C GLY A 295 -9.32 -11.36 -12.49
N VAL A 296 -8.37 -12.30 -12.50
CA VAL A 296 -7.17 -12.19 -11.67
C VAL A 296 -6.36 -10.98 -12.11
N SER A 297 -6.05 -10.11 -11.15
CA SER A 297 -5.40 -8.82 -11.40
C SER A 297 -4.52 -8.40 -10.23
N PHE A 298 -3.54 -7.56 -10.53
CA PHE A 298 -2.91 -6.69 -9.55
C PHE A 298 -3.80 -5.47 -9.32
N HIS A 299 -3.96 -5.03 -8.08
CA HIS A 299 -4.66 -3.79 -7.78
C HIS A 299 -4.30 -3.25 -6.39
N GLY A 300 -4.64 -1.99 -6.14
CA GLY A 300 -4.52 -1.39 -4.81
C GLY A 300 -5.60 -1.93 -3.87
N THR A 301 -5.25 -2.04 -2.59
CA THR A 301 -6.13 -2.60 -1.56
C THR A 301 -6.22 -1.65 -0.38
N TYR A 302 -7.45 -1.22 -0.08
CA TYR A 302 -7.75 -0.30 1.03
C TYR A 302 -8.39 -1.00 2.24
N TRP A 303 -8.80 -2.27 2.12
CA TRP A 303 -9.56 -3.00 3.16
C TRP A 303 -8.69 -3.80 4.13
N HIS A 304 -7.38 -3.88 3.93
CA HIS A 304 -6.40 -4.42 4.89
C HIS A 304 -5.02 -3.82 4.64
N ASN A 305 -4.11 -3.98 5.60
CA ASN A 305 -2.70 -3.58 5.48
C ASN A 305 -1.73 -4.75 5.79
N ASP A 306 -2.20 -5.99 5.64
CA ASP A 306 -1.46 -7.20 5.98
C ASP A 306 -0.67 -7.80 4.79
N PHE A 307 0.17 -7.00 4.16
CA PHE A 307 0.97 -7.45 3.00
C PHE A 307 2.12 -8.37 3.42
N GLY A 308 2.37 -9.43 2.64
CA GLY A 308 3.32 -10.49 2.95
C GLY A 308 2.67 -11.81 3.41
N THR A 309 1.34 -11.92 3.31
CA THR A 309 0.58 -13.15 3.56
C THR A 309 -0.64 -13.23 2.62
N PRO A 310 -1.10 -14.43 2.20
CA PRO A 310 -2.30 -14.58 1.36
C PRO A 310 -3.58 -14.07 2.05
N ARG A 311 -4.39 -13.27 1.35
CA ARG A 311 -5.66 -12.68 1.85
C ARG A 311 -6.73 -12.42 0.80
N SER A 312 -6.48 -12.73 -0.46
CA SER A 312 -7.41 -12.41 -1.55
C SER A 312 -8.19 -13.65 -2.03
N HIS A 313 -9.20 -13.41 -2.86
CA HIS A 313 -9.95 -14.46 -3.56
C HIS A 313 -9.34 -14.82 -4.93
N GLY A 314 -8.06 -14.50 -5.16
CA GLY A 314 -7.32 -14.83 -6.37
C GLY A 314 -6.47 -13.67 -6.92
N CYS A 315 -6.90 -12.43 -6.74
CA CYS A 315 -6.14 -11.23 -7.11
C CYS A 315 -4.83 -11.09 -6.32
N ILE A 316 -3.96 -10.20 -6.77
CA ILE A 316 -2.69 -9.88 -6.11
C ILE A 316 -2.84 -8.50 -5.49
N ASN A 317 -3.19 -8.47 -4.20
CA ASN A 317 -3.42 -7.23 -3.46
C ASN A 317 -2.08 -6.52 -3.22
N MET A 318 -2.05 -5.22 -3.44
CA MET A 318 -0.90 -4.35 -3.23
C MET A 318 -1.32 -3.11 -2.43
N THR A 319 -0.36 -2.38 -1.85
CA THR A 319 -0.67 -1.01 -1.38
C THR A 319 -1.13 -0.18 -2.59
N PRO A 320 -2.06 0.78 -2.44
CA PRO A 320 -2.48 1.62 -3.57
C PRO A 320 -1.31 2.32 -4.26
N THR A 321 -0.32 2.80 -3.49
CA THR A 321 0.93 3.37 -4.04
C THR A 321 1.72 2.36 -4.89
N ALA A 322 1.91 1.11 -4.42
CA ALA A 322 2.63 0.10 -5.18
C ALA A 322 1.85 -0.33 -6.44
N ALA A 323 0.52 -0.47 -6.34
CA ALA A 323 -0.33 -0.77 -7.48
C ALA A 323 -0.28 0.34 -8.54
N LYS A 324 -0.29 1.60 -8.14
CA LYS A 324 -0.14 2.76 -9.02
C LYS A 324 1.19 2.75 -9.75
N TRP A 325 2.28 2.43 -9.06
CA TRP A 325 3.59 2.27 -9.67
C TRP A 325 3.55 1.17 -10.75
N LEU A 326 3.05 -0.02 -10.41
CA LEU A 326 2.95 -1.15 -11.33
C LEU A 326 2.05 -0.81 -12.54
N TYR A 327 0.90 -0.19 -12.29
CA TYR A 327 -0.04 0.26 -13.30
C TYR A 327 0.61 1.22 -14.30
N ARG A 328 1.44 2.16 -13.84
CA ARG A 328 2.14 3.10 -14.75
C ARG A 328 3.32 2.45 -15.45
N TRP A 329 4.00 1.51 -14.83
CA TRP A 329 5.19 0.87 -15.40
C TRP A 329 4.87 -0.17 -16.48
N THR A 330 3.74 -0.88 -16.32
CA THR A 330 3.28 -1.96 -17.21
C THR A 330 2.54 -1.49 -18.46
N LEU A 331 2.49 -2.34 -19.48
CA LEU A 331 1.63 -2.22 -20.65
C LEU A 331 0.26 -2.91 -20.42
N PRO A 332 -0.78 -2.64 -21.23
CA PRO A 332 -0.90 -1.53 -22.19
C PRO A 332 -0.88 -0.15 -21.52
N VAL A 333 -0.52 0.94 -22.19
CA VAL A 333 -0.70 2.28 -21.60
C VAL A 333 -2.18 2.67 -21.68
N VAL A 334 -2.75 3.20 -20.59
CA VAL A 334 -4.15 3.69 -20.56
C VAL A 334 -4.14 5.20 -20.81
N PRO A 335 -4.75 5.70 -21.89
CA PRO A 335 -4.89 7.14 -22.10
C PRO A 335 -5.69 7.80 -20.97
N SER A 336 -5.37 9.05 -20.65
CA SER A 336 -6.03 9.76 -19.54
C SER A 336 -7.53 10.00 -19.71
N SER A 337 -8.03 9.91 -20.95
CA SER A 337 -9.45 10.05 -21.29
C SER A 337 -10.21 8.72 -21.28
N GLU A 338 -9.53 7.59 -21.08
CA GLU A 338 -10.11 6.26 -21.18
C GLU A 338 -10.27 5.63 -19.79
N GLN A 339 -11.43 5.02 -19.55
CA GLN A 339 -11.69 4.31 -18.30
C GLN A 339 -11.03 2.94 -18.23
N GLU A 340 -10.76 2.36 -19.40
CA GLU A 340 -10.26 1.03 -19.58
C GLU A 340 -9.53 0.92 -20.92
N VAL A 341 -8.48 0.09 -20.96
CA VAL A 341 -7.91 -0.43 -22.20
C VAL A 341 -7.88 -1.94 -22.16
N TRP A 342 -8.17 -2.55 -23.30
CA TRP A 342 -8.03 -3.98 -23.57
C TRP A 342 -7.20 -4.18 -24.84
N VAL A 343 -6.16 -5.02 -24.77
CA VAL A 343 -5.29 -5.38 -25.88
C VAL A 343 -4.97 -6.89 -25.85
N ASP A 344 -4.22 -7.37 -26.83
CA ASP A 344 -3.70 -8.73 -26.94
C ASP A 344 -2.21 -8.87 -26.56
N TYR A 345 -1.58 -7.77 -26.13
CA TYR A 345 -0.18 -7.71 -25.70
C TYR A 345 -0.04 -7.04 -24.32
N GLY A 346 1.12 -7.19 -23.69
CA GLY A 346 1.48 -6.36 -22.54
C GLY A 346 2.74 -6.84 -21.84
N THR A 347 2.85 -6.53 -20.55
CA THR A 347 4.03 -6.86 -19.75
C THR A 347 3.99 -8.30 -19.29
N GLN A 348 5.11 -9.01 -19.42
CA GLN A 348 5.22 -10.41 -19.02
C GLN A 348 5.11 -10.56 -17.50
N VAL A 349 4.42 -11.60 -17.05
CA VAL A 349 4.21 -11.91 -15.63
C VAL A 349 4.48 -13.39 -15.40
N ARG A 350 5.45 -13.68 -14.56
CA ARG A 350 5.80 -15.03 -14.13
C ARG A 350 5.38 -15.24 -12.69
N ILE A 351 4.54 -16.24 -12.43
CA ILE A 351 4.05 -16.55 -11.08
C ILE A 351 4.53 -17.94 -10.66
N ARG A 352 5.14 -18.01 -9.47
CA ARG A 352 5.73 -19.22 -8.88
C ARG A 352 5.37 -19.33 -7.40
N ALA A 353 5.34 -20.57 -6.89
CA ALA A 353 5.32 -20.86 -5.46
C ALA A 353 6.68 -21.46 -5.09
N SER A 354 7.67 -20.61 -4.77
CA SER A 354 9.03 -21.02 -4.38
C SER A 354 9.26 -20.94 -2.89
#